data_AF-A0A0D9VP34-F1
#
_entry.id   AF-A0A0D9VP34-F1
#
_cell.length_a   1.000
_cell.length_b   1.000
_cell.length_c   1.000
_cell.angle_alpha   90.00
_cell.angle_beta   90.00
_cell.angle_gamma   90.00
#
_symmetry.space_group_name_H-M   'P 1'
#
loop_
_entity.id
_entity.type
_entity.pdbx_description
1 polymer ?
#
loop_
_entity_poly.entity_id
_entity_poly.type
_entity_poly.pdbx_seq_one_letter_code
_entity_poly.pdbx_strand_id
1 'polypeptide(L)'
;MANNTMILTTLNSAWAEPGSVIDVFLESFRIGNNTRWLLDHLVMVSLDLVAHRRCEQIHPHCFALTTDGVDFSGQKNFMTDGYLKMMWRRIDFLGRVLAKGYSFIFTV
;
A
#
# COMPACT_ATOMS: atom_id res chain seq x y z
N MET A 1 -14.55 12.59 -2.37
CA MET A 1 -13.56 12.66 -3.48
C MET A 1 -14.32 12.68 -4.79
N ALA A 2 -13.71 13.07 -5.92
CA ALA A 2 -14.29 12.68 -7.22
C ALA A 2 -14.52 11.16 -7.18
N ASN A 3 -15.68 10.66 -7.64
CA ASN A 3 -16.16 9.30 -7.34
C ASN A 3 -15.18 8.15 -7.66
N ASN A 4 -14.10 8.40 -8.41
CA ASN A 4 -13.13 7.39 -8.84
C ASN A 4 -11.69 7.67 -8.37
N THR A 5 -11.45 8.45 -7.30
CA THR A 5 -10.08 8.65 -6.78
C THR A 5 -9.80 7.77 -5.57
N MET A 6 -8.75 6.95 -5.64
CA MET A 6 -8.27 6.11 -4.53
C MET A 6 -7.00 6.69 -3.88
N ILE A 7 -6.79 6.38 -2.60
CA ILE A 7 -5.51 6.60 -1.92
C ILE A 7 -4.78 5.27 -1.89
N LEU A 8 -3.57 5.22 -2.43
CA LEU A 8 -2.74 4.02 -2.45
C LEU A 8 -1.56 4.23 -1.51
N THR A 9 -1.39 3.32 -0.55
CA THR A 9 -0.21 3.29 0.32
C THR A 9 0.48 1.92 0.23
N THR A 10 1.80 1.88 0.34
CA THR A 10 2.55 0.61 0.33
C THR A 10 2.91 0.15 1.74
N LEU A 11 2.75 -1.13 2.02
CA LEU A 11 3.02 -1.73 3.33
C LEU A 11 3.98 -2.91 3.20
N ASN A 12 5.08 -2.89 3.94
CA ASN A 12 5.99 -4.02 4.14
C ASN A 12 5.98 -4.48 5.60
N SER A 13 6.62 -5.61 5.89
CA SER A 13 6.73 -6.20 7.21
C SER A 13 7.24 -5.21 8.27
N ALA A 14 8.26 -4.42 7.95
CA ALA A 14 8.86 -3.46 8.87
C ALA A 14 7.88 -2.36 9.32
N TRP A 15 6.93 -1.96 8.48
CA TRP A 15 5.92 -0.95 8.78
C TRP A 15 4.56 -1.55 9.15
N ALA A 16 4.46 -2.88 9.18
CA ALA A 16 3.26 -3.61 9.56
C ALA A 16 3.28 -4.08 11.03
N GLU A 17 4.41 -3.92 11.73
CA GLU A 17 4.50 -4.30 13.14
C GLU A 17 3.46 -3.56 14.00
N PRO A 18 2.85 -4.20 15.02
CA PRO A 18 1.95 -3.51 15.93
C PRO A 18 2.61 -2.28 16.58
N GLY A 19 1.91 -1.14 16.58
CA GLY A 19 2.43 0.14 17.08
C GLY A 19 3.40 0.86 16.13
N SER A 20 3.60 0.35 14.92
CA SER A 20 4.46 0.98 13.91
C SER A 20 3.72 2.03 13.06
N VAL A 21 4.36 2.48 11.99
CA VAL A 21 3.91 3.57 11.11
C VAL A 21 2.48 3.38 10.62
N ILE A 22 2.06 2.16 10.29
CA ILE A 22 0.71 1.93 9.75
C ILE A 22 -0.41 2.25 10.74
N ASP A 23 -0.19 1.98 12.02
CA ASP A 23 -1.19 2.23 13.07
C ASP A 23 -1.35 3.75 13.28
N VAL A 24 -0.23 4.49 13.29
CA VAL A 24 -0.23 5.96 13.36
C VAL A 24 -0.86 6.57 12.10
N PHE A 25 -0.55 6.03 10.93
CA PHE A 25 -1.13 6.47 9.67
C PHE A 25 -2.65 6.33 9.67
N LEU A 26 -3.19 5.16 10.05
CA LEU A 26 -4.64 4.95 10.16
C LEU A 26 -5.28 5.84 11.22
N GLU A 27 -4.64 5.99 12.39
CA GLU A 27 -5.17 6.82 13.47
C GLU A 27 -5.26 8.29 13.06
N SER A 28 -4.30 8.79 12.26
CA SER A 28 -4.32 10.16 11.74
C SER A 28 -5.58 10.49 10.92
N PHE A 29 -6.13 9.52 10.18
CA PHE A 29 -7.42 9.69 9.49
C PHE A 29 -8.60 9.67 10.46
N ARG A 30 -8.52 8.90 11.55
CA ARG A 30 -9.63 8.74 12.51
C ARG A 30 -9.80 9.96 13.41
N ILE A 31 -8.69 10.59 13.81
CA ILE A 31 -8.67 11.77 14.69
C ILE A 31 -8.56 13.09 13.93
N GLY A 32 -8.18 13.05 12.65
CA GLY A 32 -8.05 14.24 11.82
C GLY A 32 -9.40 14.92 11.56
N ASN A 33 -9.34 16.23 11.30
CA ASN A 33 -10.54 17.03 11.05
C ASN A 33 -11.18 16.67 9.70
N ASN A 34 -12.32 15.98 9.75
CA ASN A 34 -13.08 15.55 8.57
C ASN A 34 -12.28 14.67 7.57
N THR A 35 -11.40 13.81 8.09
CA THR A 35 -10.57 12.90 7.26
C THR A 35 -10.99 11.43 7.33
N ARG A 36 -11.88 11.04 8.26
CA ARG A 36 -12.26 9.63 8.48
C ARG A 36 -12.80 8.94 7.23
N TRP A 37 -13.61 9.63 6.43
CA TRP A 37 -14.20 9.11 5.18
C TRP A 37 -13.14 8.77 4.11
N LEU A 38 -11.91 9.27 4.23
CA LEU A 38 -10.82 8.93 3.32
C LEU A 38 -10.37 7.47 3.52
N LEU A 39 -10.64 6.86 4.68
CA LEU A 39 -10.37 5.44 4.89
C LEU A 39 -11.18 4.55 3.94
N ASP A 40 -12.39 4.97 3.55
CA ASP A 40 -13.20 4.23 2.57
C ASP A 40 -12.59 4.27 1.15
N HIS A 41 -11.66 5.19 0.91
CA HIS A 41 -10.94 5.34 -0.37
C HIS A 41 -9.50 4.82 -0.29
N LEU A 42 -9.05 4.37 0.88
CA LEU A 42 -7.70 3.88 1.09
C LEU A 42 -7.59 2.42 0.65
N VAL A 43 -6.59 2.12 -0.18
CA VAL A 43 -6.17 0.76 -0.51
C VAL A 43 -4.71 0.58 -0.09
N MET A 44 -4.46 -0.42 0.74
CA MET A 44 -3.12 -0.76 1.20
C MET A 44 -2.53 -1.85 0.30
N VAL A 45 -1.41 -1.53 -0.33
CA VAL A 45 -0.66 -2.40 -1.23
C VAL A 45 0.45 -3.08 -0.43
N SER A 46 0.18 -4.29 0.03
CA SER A 46 1.10 -5.12 0.81
C SER A 46 2.15 -5.81 -0.07
N LEU A 47 3.42 -5.72 0.32
CA LEU A 47 4.57 -6.24 -0.44
C LEU A 47 5.00 -7.64 -0.01
N ASP A 48 4.61 -8.09 1.18
CA ASP A 48 4.92 -9.42 1.71
C ASP A 48 3.73 -10.00 2.50
N LEU A 49 3.83 -11.28 2.84
CA LEU A 49 2.75 -12.02 3.51
C LEU A 49 2.47 -11.51 4.93
N VAL A 50 3.50 -11.05 5.66
CA VAL A 50 3.33 -10.52 7.02
C VAL A 50 2.55 -9.21 6.94
N ALA A 51 2.95 -8.31 6.04
CA ALA A 51 2.25 -7.07 5.77
C ALA A 51 0.80 -7.29 5.30
N HIS A 52 0.57 -8.26 4.42
CA HIS A 52 -0.77 -8.56 3.92
C HIS A 52 -1.71 -9.01 5.03
N ARG A 53 -1.27 -9.97 5.87
CA ARG A 53 -2.04 -10.44 7.02
C ARG A 53 -2.33 -9.33 8.01
N ARG A 54 -1.36 -8.46 8.27
CA ARG A 54 -1.59 -7.28 9.13
C ARG A 54 -2.65 -6.38 8.53
N CYS A 55 -2.54 -6.07 7.24
CA CYS A 55 -3.50 -5.21 6.55
C CYS A 55 -4.93 -5.75 6.73
N GLU A 56 -5.16 -7.03 6.46
CA GLU A 56 -6.49 -7.64 6.56
C GLU A 56 -7.07 -7.58 7.98
N GLN A 57 -6.23 -7.50 9.02
CA GLN A 57 -6.67 -7.34 10.40
C GLN A 57 -7.11 -5.90 10.74
N ILE A 58 -6.52 -4.90 10.09
CA ILE A 58 -6.68 -3.49 10.47
C ILE A 58 -7.45 -2.63 9.47
N HIS A 59 -7.63 -3.11 8.23
CA HIS A 59 -8.23 -2.36 7.14
C HIS A 59 -8.95 -3.28 6.13
N PRO A 60 -10.13 -2.92 5.61
CA PRO A 60 -10.90 -3.78 4.70
C PRO A 60 -10.36 -3.86 3.26
N HIS A 61 -9.51 -2.92 2.83
CA HIS A 61 -9.07 -2.81 1.43
C HIS A 61 -7.58 -3.09 1.29
N CYS A 62 -7.24 -4.36 1.13
CA CYS A 62 -5.87 -4.85 1.05
C CYS A 62 -5.60 -5.48 -0.32
N PHE A 63 -4.45 -5.17 -0.90
CA PHE A 63 -3.98 -5.76 -2.16
C PHE A 63 -2.58 -6.34 -1.99
N ALA A 64 -2.43 -7.65 -2.21
CA ALA A 64 -1.13 -8.31 -2.21
C ALA A 64 -0.41 -8.08 -3.54
N LEU A 65 0.64 -7.27 -3.55
CA LEU A 65 1.48 -7.07 -4.73
C LEU A 65 2.57 -8.13 -4.78
N THR A 66 2.20 -9.32 -5.26
CA THR A 66 3.15 -10.42 -5.44
C THR A 66 4.02 -10.21 -6.68
N THR A 67 5.29 -10.60 -6.55
CA THR A 67 6.23 -10.71 -7.67
C THR A 67 6.90 -12.07 -7.60
N ASP A 68 6.76 -12.87 -8.66
CA ASP A 68 7.36 -14.21 -8.70
C ASP A 68 8.88 -14.11 -8.54
N GLY A 69 9.41 -14.88 -7.59
CA GLY A 69 10.85 -14.98 -7.33
C GLY A 69 11.50 -13.79 -6.62
N VAL A 70 10.73 -12.85 -6.06
CA VAL A 70 11.28 -11.75 -5.26
C VAL A 70 10.60 -11.69 -3.89
N ASP A 71 11.35 -12.04 -2.84
CA ASP A 71 10.96 -11.79 -1.46
C ASP A 71 11.24 -10.32 -1.09
N PHE A 72 10.20 -9.59 -0.71
CA PHE A 72 10.23 -8.17 -0.35
C PHE A 72 10.32 -7.91 1.16
N SER A 73 10.42 -8.96 1.98
CA SER A 73 10.51 -8.85 3.43
C SER A 73 11.79 -8.17 3.94
N GLY A 74 12.81 -8.01 3.09
CA GLY A 74 14.10 -7.41 3.42
C GLY A 74 14.41 -6.11 2.67
N GLN A 75 15.31 -5.31 3.22
CA GLN A 75 15.84 -4.11 2.57
C GLN A 75 16.48 -4.48 1.23
N LYS A 76 15.91 -4.00 0.11
CA LYS A 76 16.55 -4.09 -1.20
C LYS A 76 17.41 -2.86 -1.41
N ASN A 77 18.70 -3.09 -1.60
CA ASN A 77 19.62 -2.01 -1.93
C ASN A 77 19.18 -1.36 -3.25
N PHE A 78 19.25 -0.03 -3.27
CA PHE A 78 18.90 0.79 -4.42
C PHE A 78 19.60 0.27 -5.69
N MET A 79 18.86 0.19 -6.81
CA MET A 79 19.32 -0.26 -8.13
C MET A 79 19.70 -1.76 -8.27
N THR A 80 19.48 -2.59 -7.27
CA THR A 80 19.58 -4.05 -7.45
C THR A 80 18.49 -4.59 -8.37
N ASP A 81 18.72 -5.74 -9.02
CA ASP A 81 17.70 -6.38 -9.87
C ASP A 81 16.36 -6.60 -9.15
N GLY A 82 16.43 -6.96 -7.85
CA GLY A 82 15.24 -7.10 -7.01
C GLY A 82 14.50 -5.77 -6.82
N TYR A 83 15.23 -4.67 -6.61
CA TYR A 83 14.66 -3.33 -6.53
C TYR A 83 14.01 -2.90 -7.84
N LEU A 84 14.67 -3.11 -8.99
CA LEU A 84 14.13 -2.74 -10.29
C LEU A 84 12.87 -3.54 -10.63
N LYS A 85 12.87 -4.86 -10.39
CA LYS A 85 11.68 -5.70 -10.58
C LYS A 85 10.50 -5.24 -9.72
N MET A 86 10.76 -4.86 -8.47
CA MET A 86 9.75 -4.28 -7.56
C MET A 86 9.13 -3.00 -8.14
N MET A 87 9.98 -2.08 -8.60
CA MET A 87 9.56 -0.78 -9.12
C MET A 87 8.73 -0.93 -10.39
N TRP A 88 9.15 -1.82 -11.30
CA TRP A 88 8.37 -2.14 -12.49
C TRP A 88 7.02 -2.77 -12.16
N ARG A 89 6.97 -3.68 -11.18
CA ARG A 89 5.72 -4.28 -10.73
C ARG A 89 4.77 -3.24 -10.13
N ARG A 90 5.30 -2.30 -9.35
CA ARG A 90 4.53 -1.17 -8.82
C ARG A 90 3.99 -0.29 -9.95
N ILE A 91 4.80 0.04 -10.95
CA ILE A 91 4.37 0.84 -12.11
C ILE A 91 3.28 0.12 -12.91
N ASP A 92 3.43 -1.19 -13.17
CA ASP A 92 2.40 -2.02 -13.82
C ASP A 92 1.07 -1.97 -13.04
N PHE A 93 1.13 -2.14 -11.72
CA PHE A 93 -0.05 -2.02 -10.87
C PHE A 93 -0.73 -0.64 -10.98
N LEU A 94 0.04 0.45 -10.87
CA LEU A 94 -0.48 1.80 -11.00
C LEU A 94 -1.09 2.05 -12.40
N GLY A 95 -0.46 1.53 -13.45
CA GLY A 95 -1.00 1.59 -14.82
C GLY A 95 -2.35 0.87 -14.94
N ARG A 96 -2.51 -0.30 -14.32
CA ARG A 96 -3.78 -1.04 -14.29
C ARG A 96 -4.88 -0.30 -13.55
N VAL A 97 -4.54 0.42 -12.48
CA VAL A 97 -5.50 1.27 -11.76
C VAL A 97 -6.06 2.36 -12.69
N LEU A 98 -5.18 3.06 -13.42
CA LEU A 98 -5.59 4.07 -14.39
C LEU A 98 -6.41 3.47 -15.54
N ALA A 99 -5.99 2.31 -16.06
CA ALA A 99 -6.70 1.63 -17.13
C ALA A 99 -8.12 1.19 -16.74
N LYS A 100 -8.40 1.03 -15.44
CA LYS A 100 -9.74 0.76 -14.90
C LYS A 100 -10.58 2.02 -14.68
N GLY A 101 -10.08 3.21 -15.02
CA GLY A 101 -10.80 4.48 -14.91
C GLY A 101 -10.75 5.12 -13.53
N TYR A 102 -9.85 4.65 -12.66
CA TYR A 102 -9.60 5.26 -11.36
C TYR A 102 -8.41 6.22 -11.43
N SER A 103 -8.54 7.37 -10.78
CA SER A 103 -7.41 8.22 -10.41
C SER A 103 -6.86 7.78 -9.07
N PHE A 104 -5.60 8.12 -8.76
CA PHE A 104 -5.04 7.81 -7.44
C PHE A 104 -4.12 8.90 -6.89
N ILE A 105 -4.07 8.98 -5.56
CA ILE A 105 -3.02 9.65 -4.80
C ILE A 105 -2.14 8.55 -4.22
N PHE A 106 -0.83 8.65 -4.41
CA PHE A 106 0.12 7.69 -3.88
C PHE A 106 0.82 8.26 -2.64
N THR A 107 0.80 7.53 -1.53
CA THR A 107 1.50 7.88 -0.29
C THR A 107 2.61 6.88 0.00
N VAL A 108 3.73 7.36 0.54
CA VAL A 108 4.81 6.53 1.08
C VAL A 108 4.49 6.06 2.48
#